data_AF-A0A933X4B1-F1
#
_entry.id   AF-A0A933X4B1-F1
#
_cell.length_a   1.000
_cell.length_b   1.000
_cell.length_c   1.000
_cell.angle_alpha   90.00
_cell.angle_beta   90.00
_cell.angle_gamma   90.00
#
_symmetry.space_group_name_H-M   'P 1'
#
loop_
_entity.id
_entity.type
_entity.pdbx_description
1 polymer ?
#
loop_
_entity_poly.entity_id
_entity_poly.type
_entity_poly.pdbx_seq_one_letter_code
_entity_poly.pdbx_strand_id
1 'polypeptide(L)'
;MKTTSLILLGLLSLGPGAQAQTYVSDWFTLDGGGGTSSNSQYSVSGTLGQPDTGTMSGGQFTLHGGFWGILAAVPTPGAPLLTVTRTTTNTVVVSWPGPEAGWKLHWTESLSTTPILCTEIAPPYATSATNLCFVEPVPVGHRFYRLHKP
;
A
#
# COMPACT_ATOMS: atom_id res chain seq x y z
N MET A 1 23.56 30.32 74.52
CA MET A 1 23.91 29.21 73.61
C MET A 1 23.14 29.37 72.31
N LYS A 2 23.87 29.48 71.19
CA LYS A 2 23.57 28.92 69.87
C LYS A 2 22.26 29.32 69.17
N THR A 3 22.26 30.36 68.34
CA THR A 3 21.29 30.45 67.22
C THR A 3 21.86 31.02 65.91
N THR A 4 23.18 31.28 65.80
CA THR A 4 23.76 31.74 64.52
C THR A 4 23.90 30.63 63.45
N SER A 5 23.48 29.41 63.77
CA SER A 5 23.67 28.23 62.90
C SER A 5 22.37 27.69 62.30
N LEU A 6 21.39 28.56 62.00
CA LEU A 6 20.17 28.18 61.27
C LEU A 6 20.02 28.85 59.90
N ILE A 7 20.88 29.81 59.53
CA ILE A 7 20.76 30.50 58.24
C ILE A 7 21.43 29.70 57.09
N LEU A 8 22.39 28.82 57.40
CA LEU A 8 23.10 28.07 56.35
C LEU A 8 22.39 26.77 55.91
N LEU A 9 21.38 26.29 56.65
CA LEU A 9 20.62 25.09 56.28
C LEU A 9 19.37 25.39 55.45
N GLY A 10 19.07 26.67 55.19
CA GLY A 10 17.93 27.11 54.38
C GLY A 10 18.24 27.26 52.89
N LEU A 11 19.51 27.21 52.48
CA LEU A 11 19.91 27.51 51.10
C LEU A 11 20.15 26.28 50.21
N LEU A 12 19.97 25.06 50.73
CA LEU A 12 20.31 23.81 50.02
C LEU A 12 19.10 23.02 49.50
N SER A 13 17.91 23.64 49.40
CA SER A 13 16.70 22.96 48.94
C SER A 13 16.05 23.58 47.70
N LEU A 14 16.64 24.63 47.10
CA LEU A 14 16.21 25.15 45.80
C LEU A 14 17.02 24.50 44.66
N GLY A 15 16.92 23.19 44.53
CA GLY A 15 17.23 22.53 43.26
C GLY A 15 16.05 22.75 42.30
N PRO A 16 16.26 23.18 41.05
CA PRO A 16 15.16 23.23 40.08
C PRO A 16 14.56 21.82 39.94
N GLY A 17 13.28 21.68 40.25
CA GLY A 17 12.57 20.42 40.06
C GLY A 17 12.63 20.04 38.58
N ALA A 18 13.20 18.87 38.27
CA ALA A 18 13.23 18.34 36.92
C ALA A 18 11.79 18.16 36.44
N GLN A 19 11.31 19.07 35.59
CA GLN A 19 10.03 18.92 34.91
C GLN A 19 10.19 17.81 33.88
N ALA A 20 9.58 16.65 34.12
CA ALA A 20 9.43 15.65 33.07
C ALA A 20 8.53 16.25 31.99
N GLN A 21 9.10 16.48 30.81
CA GLN A 21 8.32 16.88 29.63
C GLN A 21 7.29 15.78 29.33
N THR A 22 6.03 16.17 29.11
CA THR A 22 4.99 15.26 28.64
C THR A 22 5.37 14.83 27.23
N TYR A 23 6.06 13.70 27.11
CA TYR A 23 6.27 13.06 25.82
C TYR A 23 4.93 12.47 25.38
N VAL A 24 4.20 13.22 24.56
CA VAL A 24 3.20 12.62 23.68
C VAL A 24 3.99 12.01 22.53
N SER A 25 4.20 10.70 22.59
CA SER A 25 4.55 9.94 21.40
C SER A 25 3.25 9.74 20.64
N ASP A 26 2.97 10.61 19.67
CA ASP A 26 1.84 10.39 18.76
C ASP A 26 2.07 9.03 18.09
N TRP A 27 1.10 8.13 18.23
CA TRP A 27 1.10 6.92 17.44
C TRP A 27 0.65 7.30 16.03
N PHE A 28 1.40 6.87 15.03
CA PHE A 28 1.06 7.06 13.63
C PHE A 28 1.21 5.73 12.90
N THR A 29 0.32 5.51 11.96
CA THR A 29 0.44 4.43 10.99
C THR A 29 1.18 4.94 9.76
N LEU A 30 1.94 4.04 9.13
CA LEU A 30 2.49 4.28 7.79
C LEU A 30 1.71 3.40 6.82
N ASP A 31 0.67 3.97 6.19
CA ASP A 31 -0.33 3.28 5.36
C ASP A 31 0.18 2.92 3.94
N GLY A 32 1.44 2.48 3.83
CA GLY A 32 2.05 2.21 2.52
C GLY A 32 3.56 2.00 2.53
N GLY A 33 4.09 1.31 3.54
CA GLY A 33 5.53 1.00 3.61
C GLY A 33 5.93 -0.24 2.80
N GLY A 34 7.13 -0.22 2.22
CA GLY A 34 7.67 -1.30 1.40
C GLY A 34 8.48 -0.78 0.22
N GLY A 35 9.12 -1.66 -0.53
CA GLY A 35 9.90 -1.28 -1.70
C GLY A 35 10.77 -2.40 -2.24
N THR A 36 11.36 -2.15 -3.41
CA THR A 36 12.34 -3.03 -4.04
C THR A 36 13.71 -2.38 -3.93
N SER A 37 14.65 -3.06 -3.29
CA SER A 37 16.07 -2.75 -3.37
C SER A 37 16.73 -3.74 -4.32
N SER A 38 17.44 -3.23 -5.32
CA SER A 38 18.13 -4.07 -6.28
C SER A 38 19.56 -3.57 -6.53
N ASN A 39 20.39 -4.51 -6.94
CA ASN A 39 21.64 -4.26 -7.63
C ASN A 39 21.63 -5.03 -8.96
N SER A 40 22.75 -5.04 -9.69
CA SER A 40 22.82 -5.70 -10.99
C SER A 40 22.58 -7.22 -10.97
N GLN A 41 22.66 -7.88 -9.81
CA GLN A 41 22.60 -9.34 -9.72
C GLN A 41 21.41 -9.84 -8.89
N TYR A 42 20.89 -9.04 -7.96
CA TYR A 42 19.80 -9.41 -7.07
C TYR A 42 18.79 -8.29 -6.88
N SER A 43 17.55 -8.69 -6.67
CA SER A 43 16.44 -7.81 -6.33
C SER A 43 15.73 -8.38 -5.11
N VAL A 44 15.53 -7.54 -4.09
CA VAL A 44 14.80 -7.87 -2.87
C VAL A 44 13.63 -6.92 -2.74
N SER A 45 12.43 -7.48 -2.68
CA SER A 45 11.19 -6.74 -2.49
C SER A 45 10.55 -7.14 -1.17
N GLY A 46 10.08 -6.17 -0.40
CA GLY A 46 9.38 -6.41 0.86
C GLY A 46 8.30 -5.37 1.11
N THR A 47 7.30 -5.74 1.89
CA THR A 47 6.25 -4.83 2.38
C THR A 47 6.42 -4.67 3.88
N LEU A 48 6.18 -3.45 4.39
CA LEU A 48 6.09 -3.21 5.82
C LEU A 48 4.63 -3.39 6.20
N GLY A 49 4.32 -4.52 6.85
CA GLY A 49 2.94 -4.89 7.18
C GLY A 49 2.34 -3.99 8.27
N GLN A 50 1.04 -3.70 8.16
CA GLN A 50 0.28 -3.00 9.19
C GLN A 50 -0.39 -4.01 10.15
N PRO A 51 -0.31 -3.83 11.48
CA PRO A 51 -1.14 -4.61 12.40
C PRO A 51 -2.64 -4.32 12.23
N ASP A 52 -3.01 -3.20 11.60
CA ASP A 52 -4.38 -2.71 11.42
C ASP A 52 -5.11 -3.36 10.22
N THR A 53 -4.50 -4.40 9.63
CA THR A 53 -5.14 -5.22 8.59
C THR A 53 -6.31 -5.97 9.23
N GLY A 54 -7.55 -5.65 8.85
CA GLY A 54 -8.75 -6.24 9.45
C GLY A 54 -10.00 -5.36 9.36
N THR A 55 -11.11 -5.89 9.85
CA THR A 55 -12.39 -5.18 9.87
C THR A 55 -12.59 -4.55 11.25
N MET A 56 -12.71 -3.23 11.30
CA MET A 56 -13.10 -2.47 12.49
C MET A 56 -14.58 -2.10 12.37
N SER A 57 -15.35 -2.20 13.45
CA SER A 57 -16.76 -1.80 13.46
C SER A 57 -17.06 -0.90 14.66
N GLY A 58 -17.99 0.03 14.45
CA GLY A 58 -18.45 0.97 15.47
C GLY A 58 -19.83 1.52 15.12
N GLY A 59 -20.83 1.22 15.94
CA GLY A 59 -22.22 1.57 15.67
C GLY A 59 -22.73 0.91 14.38
N GLN A 60 -23.24 1.72 13.45
CA GLN A 60 -23.73 1.27 12.13
C GLN A 60 -22.63 1.25 11.06
N PHE A 61 -21.38 1.56 11.41
CA PHE A 61 -20.30 1.73 10.45
C PHE A 61 -19.26 0.61 10.57
N THR A 62 -18.74 0.22 9.42
CA THR A 62 -17.68 -0.77 9.27
C THR A 62 -16.57 -0.17 8.42
N LEU A 63 -15.33 -0.29 8.91
CA LEU A 63 -14.11 0.11 8.22
C LEU A 63 -13.29 -1.15 7.95
N HIS A 64 -12.99 -1.42 6.68
CA HIS A 64 -12.08 -2.49 6.29
C HIS A 64 -10.69 -1.90 6.06
N GLY A 65 -9.78 -2.13 6.99
CA GLY A 65 -8.35 -1.88 6.84
C GLY A 65 -7.70 -3.05 6.11
N GLY A 66 -6.82 -2.76 5.15
CA GLY A 66 -6.21 -3.79 4.33
C GLY A 66 -5.24 -3.21 3.33
N PHE A 67 -4.43 -4.07 2.74
CA PHE A 67 -3.59 -3.67 1.62
C PHE A 67 -4.44 -3.57 0.35
N TRP A 68 -4.32 -2.47 -0.40
CA TRP A 68 -4.73 -2.47 -1.80
C TRP A 68 -3.88 -3.52 -2.49
N GLY A 69 -4.47 -4.53 -3.13
CA GLY A 69 -3.79 -5.68 -3.75
C GLY A 69 -2.83 -5.34 -4.90
N ILE A 70 -1.95 -4.35 -4.74
CA ILE A 70 -0.75 -4.13 -5.51
C ILE A 70 0.28 -5.13 -4.96
N LEU A 71 0.05 -6.42 -5.20
CA LEU A 71 1.20 -7.33 -5.31
C LEU A 71 2.16 -6.60 -6.22
N ALA A 72 3.36 -6.27 -5.74
CA ALA A 72 4.34 -5.51 -6.50
C ALA A 72 4.50 -6.20 -7.85
N ALA A 73 3.81 -5.67 -8.86
CA ALA A 73 3.80 -6.25 -10.18
C ALA A 73 5.18 -5.91 -10.73
N VAL A 74 6.10 -6.87 -10.70
CA VAL A 74 7.33 -6.74 -11.47
C VAL A 74 6.89 -6.64 -12.92
N PRO A 75 7.03 -5.46 -13.57
CA PRO A 75 6.61 -5.35 -14.95
C PRO A 75 7.43 -6.32 -15.76
N THR A 76 6.77 -7.10 -16.62
CA THR A 76 7.49 -7.87 -17.65
C THR A 76 8.41 -6.89 -18.39
N PRO A 77 9.71 -7.19 -18.57
CA PRO A 77 10.60 -6.28 -19.28
C PRO A 77 10.02 -5.86 -20.62
N GLY A 78 9.83 -4.55 -20.81
CA GLY A 78 9.23 -3.97 -22.02
C GLY A 78 7.69 -3.97 -22.08
N ALA A 79 6.98 -4.40 -21.03
CA ALA A 79 5.54 -4.19 -20.94
C ALA A 79 5.22 -2.76 -20.50
N PRO A 80 4.17 -2.13 -21.07
CA PRO A 80 3.73 -0.83 -20.62
C PRO A 80 3.09 -0.94 -19.23
N LEU A 81 3.07 0.18 -18.51
CA LEU A 81 2.52 0.22 -17.16
C LEU A 81 1.03 -0.14 -17.18
N LEU A 82 0.68 -1.21 -16.47
CA LEU A 82 -0.71 -1.62 -16.24
C LEU A 82 -1.24 -0.95 -14.98
N THR A 83 -2.32 -0.20 -15.12
CA THR A 83 -2.99 0.53 -14.05
C THR A 83 -4.36 -0.08 -13.78
N VAL A 84 -4.71 -0.32 -12.51
CA VAL A 84 -6.02 -0.84 -12.10
C VAL A 84 -6.63 0.16 -11.14
N THR A 85 -7.79 0.72 -11.50
CA THR A 85 -8.49 1.73 -10.70
C THR A 85 -9.94 1.35 -10.51
N ARG A 86 -10.45 1.50 -9.28
CA ARG A 86 -11.88 1.34 -9.00
C ARG A 86 -12.58 2.69 -9.12
N THR A 87 -13.73 2.70 -9.78
CA THR A 87 -14.56 3.90 -9.94
C THR A 87 -15.57 4.02 -8.79
N THR A 88 -16.16 5.22 -8.67
CA THR A 88 -17.25 5.48 -7.71
C THR A 88 -18.53 4.69 -8.01
N THR A 89 -18.69 4.20 -9.23
CA THR A 89 -19.84 3.39 -9.67
C THR A 89 -19.61 1.88 -9.53
N ASN A 90 -18.64 1.47 -8.70
CA ASN A 90 -18.34 0.07 -8.43
C ASN A 90 -17.89 -0.73 -9.66
N THR A 91 -17.13 -0.09 -10.56
CA THR A 91 -16.45 -0.76 -11.67
C THR A 91 -14.94 -0.71 -11.50
N VAL A 92 -14.23 -1.67 -12.11
CA VAL A 92 -12.78 -1.69 -12.23
C VAL A 92 -12.42 -1.27 -13.64
N VAL A 93 -11.51 -0.31 -13.75
CA VAL A 93 -10.89 0.14 -14.99
C VAL A 93 -9.44 -0.33 -14.98
N VAL A 94 -9.13 -1.22 -15.91
CA VAL A 94 -7.77 -1.68 -16.19
C VAL A 94 -7.27 -0.92 -17.41
N SER A 95 -6.19 -0.16 -17.30
CA SER A 95 -5.68 0.69 -18.37
C SER A 95 -4.18 0.59 -18.55
N TRP A 96 -3.73 0.79 -19.78
CA TRP A 96 -2.32 0.84 -20.14
C TRP A 96 -2.12 1.77 -21.35
N PRO A 97 -0.93 2.37 -21.52
CA PRO A 97 -0.60 3.16 -22.71
C PRO A 97 -0.91 2.44 -24.03
N GLY A 98 -1.54 3.14 -24.99
CA GLY A 98 -1.85 2.63 -26.32
C GLY A 98 -1.19 3.44 -27.46
N PRO A 99 -1.00 2.84 -28.66
CA PRO A 99 -1.00 1.42 -29.01
C PRO A 99 0.44 0.90 -29.12
N GLU A 100 0.97 0.30 -28.05
CA GLU A 100 2.17 -0.54 -28.20
C GLU A 100 1.75 -1.88 -28.84
N ALA A 101 2.12 -2.07 -30.10
CA ALA A 101 1.71 -3.22 -30.92
C ALA A 101 2.02 -4.56 -30.22
N GLY A 102 0.97 -5.36 -30.00
CA GLY A 102 1.06 -6.78 -29.66
C GLY A 102 0.78 -7.17 -28.21
N TRP A 103 0.53 -6.22 -27.30
CA TRP A 103 0.15 -6.55 -25.93
C TRP A 103 -1.34 -6.89 -25.82
N LYS A 104 -1.62 -8.01 -25.16
CA LYS A 104 -2.96 -8.50 -24.88
C LYS A 104 -3.20 -8.55 -23.37
N LEU A 105 -4.40 -8.18 -22.94
CA LEU A 105 -4.79 -8.25 -21.55
C LEU A 105 -5.17 -9.69 -21.19
N HIS A 106 -4.61 -10.21 -20.11
CA HIS A 106 -4.95 -11.50 -19.54
C HIS A 106 -5.39 -11.33 -18.08
N TRP A 107 -6.22 -12.24 -17.59
CA TRP A 107 -6.65 -12.26 -16.20
C TRP A 107 -6.65 -13.67 -15.59
N THR A 108 -6.64 -13.73 -14.26
CA THR A 108 -6.86 -14.96 -13.48
C THR A 108 -7.45 -14.64 -12.11
N GLU A 109 -8.12 -15.61 -11.49
CA GLU A 109 -8.63 -15.54 -10.12
C GLU A 109 -7.65 -16.12 -9.09
N SER A 110 -6.62 -16.84 -9.55
CA SER A 110 -5.65 -17.49 -8.66
C SER A 110 -4.23 -17.45 -9.21
N LEU A 111 -3.28 -17.16 -8.31
CA LEU A 111 -1.85 -17.27 -8.53
C LEU A 111 -1.24 -18.52 -7.89
N SER A 112 -2.08 -19.41 -7.33
CA SER A 112 -1.62 -20.56 -6.54
C SER A 112 -1.28 -21.80 -7.36
N THR A 113 -1.51 -21.77 -8.68
CA THR A 113 -1.28 -22.90 -9.58
C THR A 113 0.03 -22.74 -10.35
N THR A 114 0.70 -23.86 -10.65
CA THR A 114 1.90 -23.90 -11.50
C THR A 114 1.67 -24.90 -12.63
N PRO A 115 1.62 -24.47 -13.91
CA PRO A 115 1.73 -23.08 -14.37
C PRO A 115 0.51 -22.23 -14.00
N ILE A 116 0.71 -20.92 -13.84
CA ILE A 116 -0.40 -19.98 -13.63
C ILE A 116 -1.23 -19.93 -14.91
N LEU A 117 -2.49 -20.33 -14.82
CA LEU A 117 -3.43 -20.28 -15.93
C LEU A 117 -4.07 -18.89 -16.01
N CYS A 118 -3.86 -18.20 -17.14
CA CYS A 118 -4.45 -16.90 -17.41
C CYS A 118 -5.29 -16.94 -18.68
N THR A 119 -6.47 -16.32 -18.62
CA THR A 119 -7.41 -16.21 -19.73
C THR A 119 -7.18 -14.88 -20.46
N GLU A 120 -7.09 -14.93 -21.79
CA GLU A 120 -7.00 -13.73 -22.62
C GLU A 120 -8.34 -12.99 -22.67
N ILE A 121 -8.30 -11.66 -22.55
CA ILE A 121 -9.41 -10.77 -22.85
C ILE A 121 -9.23 -10.28 -24.28
N ALA A 122 -10.07 -10.76 -25.18
CA ALA A 122 -9.97 -10.43 -26.60
C ALA A 122 -10.27 -8.93 -26.86
N PRO A 123 -9.58 -8.30 -27.82
CA PRO A 123 -9.96 -6.97 -28.31
C PRO A 123 -11.36 -6.99 -28.96
N PRO A 124 -12.03 -5.84 -29.12
CA PRO A 124 -11.50 -4.47 -28.95
C PRO A 124 -11.47 -3.99 -27.50
N TYR A 125 -10.42 -3.28 -27.14
CA TYR A 125 -10.35 -2.51 -25.90
C TYR A 125 -10.91 -1.11 -26.14
N ALA A 126 -11.52 -0.51 -25.11
CA ALA A 126 -11.93 0.88 -25.17
C ALA A 126 -10.69 1.79 -25.19
N THR A 127 -10.82 3.00 -25.74
CA THR A 127 -9.76 4.00 -25.76
C THR A 127 -10.14 5.17 -24.86
N SER A 128 -9.21 5.59 -24.03
CA SER A 128 -9.34 6.77 -23.17
C SER A 128 -8.10 7.64 -23.34
N ALA A 129 -8.25 8.74 -24.07
CA ALA A 129 -7.14 9.60 -24.48
C ALA A 129 -6.00 8.81 -25.15
N THR A 130 -4.87 8.63 -24.47
CA THR A 130 -3.68 7.89 -24.94
C THR A 130 -3.65 6.43 -24.50
N ASN A 131 -4.61 5.97 -23.69
CA ASN A 131 -4.59 4.64 -23.09
C ASN A 131 -5.64 3.73 -23.71
N LEU A 132 -5.32 2.44 -23.77
CA LEU A 132 -6.30 1.38 -23.91
C LEU A 132 -6.86 1.06 -22.52
N CYS A 133 -8.15 0.73 -22.46
CA CYS A 133 -8.80 0.34 -21.23
C CYS A 133 -9.80 -0.80 -21.40
N PHE A 134 -9.91 -1.59 -20.34
CA PHE A 134 -10.92 -2.61 -20.14
C PHE A 134 -11.69 -2.25 -18.86
N VAL A 135 -13.02 -2.36 -18.93
CA VAL A 135 -13.90 -2.02 -17.81
C VAL A 135 -14.78 -3.21 -17.49
N GLU A 136 -14.81 -3.61 -16.23
CA GLU A 136 -15.73 -4.63 -15.73
C GLU A 136 -16.35 -4.20 -14.39
N PRO A 137 -17.51 -4.76 -14.00
CA PRO A 137 -18.00 -4.65 -12.63
C PRO A 137 -16.94 -5.15 -11.64
N VAL A 138 -16.90 -4.61 -10.42
CA VAL A 138 -15.98 -5.10 -9.39
C VAL A 138 -16.18 -6.61 -9.21
N PRO A 139 -15.14 -7.44 -9.49
CA PRO A 139 -15.25 -8.88 -9.38
C PRO A 139 -15.51 -9.32 -7.94
N VAL A 140 -16.24 -10.42 -7.78
CA VAL A 140 -16.39 -11.07 -6.47
C VAL A 140 -15.12 -11.87 -6.18
N GLY A 141 -14.45 -11.59 -5.07
CA GLY A 141 -13.20 -12.26 -4.70
C GLY A 141 -11.96 -11.59 -5.32
N HIS A 142 -10.97 -12.41 -5.68
CA HIS A 142 -9.70 -11.91 -6.21
C HIS A 142 -9.68 -11.93 -7.74
N ARG A 143 -9.12 -10.88 -8.33
CA ARG A 143 -8.93 -10.75 -9.78
C ARG A 143 -7.54 -10.17 -10.02
N PHE A 144 -6.74 -10.88 -10.80
CA PHE A 144 -5.38 -10.49 -11.15
C PHE A 144 -5.30 -10.26 -12.66
N TYR A 145 -4.55 -9.23 -13.06
CA TYR A 145 -4.39 -8.86 -14.47
C TYR A 145 -2.93 -8.82 -14.84
N ARG A 146 -2.63 -9.14 -16.11
CA ARG A 146 -1.30 -8.94 -16.70
C ARG A 146 -1.42 -8.58 -18.17
N LEU A 147 -0.41 -7.88 -18.67
CA LEU A 147 -0.19 -7.77 -20.11
C LEU A 147 0.71 -8.91 -20.58
N HIS A 148 0.33 -9.52 -21.69
CA HIS A 148 1.07 -10.61 -22.32
C HIS A 148 1.27 -10.31 -23.81
N LYS A 149 2.49 -10.46 -24.28
CA LYS A 149 2.83 -10.38 -25.71
C LYS A 149 3.09 -11.81 -26.19
N PRO A 150 2.31 -12.33 -27.17
CA PRO A 150 2.55 -13.65 -27.75
C PRO A 150 3.93 -13.77 -28.39
#